data_AF-A0A1U7Z0N7-F1
#
_entry.id   AF-A0A1U7Z0N7-F1
#
_cell.length_a   1.000
_cell.length_b   1.000
_cell.length_c   1.000
_cell.angle_alpha   90.00
_cell.angle_beta   90.00
_cell.angle_gamma   90.00
#
_symmetry.space_group_name_H-M   'P 1'
#
loop_
_entity.id
_entity.type
_entity.pdbx_description
1 polymer ?
#
loop_
_entity_poly.entity_id
_entity_poly.type
_entity_poly.pdbx_seq_one_letter_code
_entity_poly.pdbx_strand_id
1 'polypeptide(L)'
;MDEVVQAVEKVKKEWDETFERAQKHVKAVEEYGKSGTGSNKGNSLPRLNGLAQDELALLRSFQFRLDLLAPQLPTEEEILSAQSTLEYWKIQYQSLHLGLRNANLKAQANVRKAAQAERELLLGGGGESTIRRRNLQHRY
;
A
#
# COMPACT_ATOMS: atom_id res chain seq x y z
N MET A 1 -36.48 9.21 8.78
CA MET A 1 -35.35 8.34 9.13
C MET A 1 -34.45 9.18 10.02
N ASP A 2 -33.99 8.60 11.12
CA ASP A 2 -33.21 9.31 12.13
C ASP A 2 -31.89 9.88 11.53
N GLU A 3 -31.56 11.13 11.84
CA GLU A 3 -30.41 11.85 11.29
C GLU A 3 -29.07 11.19 11.70
N VAL A 4 -28.99 10.65 12.93
CA VAL A 4 -27.82 9.95 13.44
C VAL A 4 -27.64 8.62 12.70
N VAL A 5 -28.74 7.89 12.48
CA VAL A 5 -28.70 6.63 11.72
C VAL A 5 -28.19 6.87 10.30
N GLN A 6 -28.66 7.92 9.62
CA GLN A 6 -28.16 8.29 8.29
C GLN A 6 -26.67 8.67 8.31
N ALA A 7 -26.22 9.41 9.33
CA ALA A 7 -24.83 9.78 9.48
C ALA A 7 -23.93 8.55 9.70
N VAL A 8 -24.37 7.58 10.50
CA VAL A 8 -23.66 6.32 10.73
C VAL A 8 -23.55 5.50 9.45
N GLU A 9 -24.63 5.34 8.70
CA GLU A 9 -24.61 4.61 7.42
C GLU A 9 -23.71 5.29 6.38
N LYS A 10 -23.69 6.63 6.36
CA LYS A 10 -22.74 7.38 5.53
C LYS A 10 -21.29 7.11 5.93
N VAL A 11 -20.97 7.13 7.22
CA VAL A 11 -19.61 6.84 7.72
C VAL A 11 -19.19 5.41 7.36
N LYS A 12 -20.09 4.42 7.46
CA LYS A 12 -19.80 3.04 7.05
C LYS A 12 -19.47 2.92 5.58
N LYS A 13 -20.27 3.55 4.72
CA LYS A 13 -20.01 3.56 3.27
C LYS A 13 -18.68 4.25 2.94
N GLU A 14 -18.42 5.42 3.53
CA GLU A 14 -17.16 6.16 3.34
C GLU A 14 -15.95 5.34 3.82
N TRP A 15 -16.10 4.60 4.94
CA TRP A 15 -15.08 3.68 5.43
C TRP A 15 -14.76 2.59 4.40
N ASP A 16 -15.76 1.89 3.87
CA ASP A 16 -15.55 0.77 2.94
C ASP A 16 -14.83 1.24 1.68
N GLU A 17 -15.29 2.34 1.08
CA GLU A 17 -14.66 2.93 -0.12
C GLU A 17 -13.20 3.34 0.14
N THR A 18 -12.95 3.96 1.30
CA THR A 18 -11.61 4.40 1.71
C THR A 18 -10.69 3.23 2.00
N PHE A 19 -11.21 2.19 2.63
CA PHE A 19 -10.47 0.97 2.94
C PHE A 19 -10.02 0.25 1.67
N GLU A 20 -10.90 0.14 0.67
CA GLU A 20 -10.54 -0.39 -0.64
C GLU A 20 -9.44 0.42 -1.34
N ARG A 21 -9.53 1.76 -1.32
CA ARG A 21 -8.48 2.62 -1.90
C ARG A 21 -7.15 2.43 -1.18
N ALA A 22 -7.17 2.37 0.14
CA ALA A 22 -5.98 2.16 0.95
C ALA A 22 -5.32 0.81 0.65
N GLN A 23 -6.10 -0.27 0.50
CA GLN A 23 -5.59 -1.57 0.06
C GLN A 23 -4.92 -1.51 -1.32
N LYS A 24 -5.53 -0.81 -2.29
CA LYS A 24 -4.96 -0.62 -3.63
C LYS A 24 -3.61 0.10 -3.55
N HIS A 25 -3.49 1.14 -2.74
CA HIS A 25 -2.22 1.85 -2.54
C HIS A 25 -1.16 0.95 -1.87
N VAL A 26 -1.52 0.19 -0.83
CA VAL A 26 -0.60 -0.76 -0.17
C VAL A 26 -0.08 -1.80 -1.17
N LYS A 27 -0.96 -2.36 -2.01
CA LYS A 27 -0.58 -3.32 -3.05
C LYS A 27 0.37 -2.69 -4.08
N ALA A 28 0.09 -1.46 -4.52
CA ALA A 28 0.96 -0.73 -5.44
C ALA A 28 2.36 -0.47 -4.82
N VAL A 29 2.43 -0.17 -3.52
CA VAL A 29 3.71 -0.08 -2.79
C VAL A 29 4.43 -1.42 -2.81
N GLU A 30 3.74 -2.53 -2.51
CA GLU A 30 4.34 -3.87 -2.48
C GLU A 30 4.92 -4.31 -3.83
N GLU A 31 4.26 -3.93 -4.93
CA GLU A 31 4.66 -4.25 -6.30
C GLU A 31 5.74 -3.31 -6.85
N TYR A 32 6.02 -2.20 -6.15
CA TYR A 32 7.02 -1.24 -6.56
C TYR A 32 8.40 -1.89 -6.74
N GLY A 33 9.02 -1.65 -7.90
CA GLY A 33 10.34 -2.16 -8.25
C GLY A 33 10.39 -3.61 -8.74
N LYS A 34 9.24 -4.30 -8.92
CA LYS A 34 9.21 -5.66 -9.49
C LYS A 34 9.36 -5.70 -11.02
N SER A 35 8.97 -4.64 -11.72
CA SER A 35 9.10 -4.52 -13.17
C SER A 35 10.49 -4.02 -13.54
N GLY A 36 11.33 -4.88 -14.11
CA GLY A 36 12.67 -4.56 -14.63
C GLY A 36 12.70 -3.67 -15.87
N THR A 37 11.63 -2.93 -16.15
CA THR A 37 11.59 -1.88 -17.16
C THR A 37 11.53 -0.55 -16.41
N GLY A 38 12.50 0.33 -16.65
CA GLY A 38 12.62 1.68 -16.06
C GLY A 38 11.48 2.65 -16.39
N SER A 39 10.27 2.15 -16.58
CA SER A 39 9.03 2.86 -16.80
C SER A 39 8.06 2.53 -15.66
N ASN A 40 8.40 2.94 -14.45
CA ASN A 40 7.36 3.28 -13.49
C ASN A 40 6.67 4.55 -13.99
N LYS A 41 5.82 4.42 -15.02
CA LYS A 41 4.86 5.45 -15.47
C LYS A 41 3.74 5.67 -14.43
N GLY A 42 3.91 5.13 -13.22
CA GLY A 42 3.04 5.31 -12.07
C GLY A 42 3.67 6.21 -11.02
N ASN A 43 2.93 6.47 -9.94
CA ASN A 43 3.38 7.28 -8.81
C ASN A 43 4.72 6.78 -8.24
N SER A 44 5.60 7.70 -7.85
CA SER A 44 6.83 7.37 -7.13
C SER A 44 6.54 6.67 -5.79
N LEU A 45 7.48 5.87 -5.29
CA LEU A 45 7.31 5.18 -4.00
C LEU A 45 6.98 6.15 -2.85
N PRO A 46 7.60 7.34 -2.73
CA PRO A 46 7.18 8.34 -1.75
C PRO A 46 5.74 8.81 -1.93
N ARG A 47 5.31 9.02 -3.18
CA ARG A 47 3.92 9.44 -3.48
C ARG A 47 2.90 8.37 -3.13
N LEU A 48 3.17 7.10 -3.45
CA LEU A 48 2.32 5.97 -3.08
C LEU A 48 2.20 5.82 -1.57
N ASN A 49 3.31 6.01 -0.84
CA ASN A 49 3.28 6.02 0.62
C ASN A 49 2.47 7.17 1.18
N GLY A 50 2.63 8.39 0.65
CA GLY A 50 1.82 9.53 1.05
C GLY A 50 0.33 9.24 0.91
N LEU A 51 -0.09 8.73 -0.26
CA LEU A 51 -1.48 8.32 -0.49
C LEU A 51 -1.97 7.27 0.51
N ALA A 52 -1.18 6.24 0.79
CA ALA A 52 -1.58 5.21 1.75
C ALA A 52 -1.68 5.77 3.19
N GLN A 53 -0.81 6.70 3.57
CA GLN A 53 -0.84 7.36 4.89
C GLN A 53 -2.04 8.30 5.01
N ASP A 54 -2.37 9.06 3.96
CA ASP A 54 -3.55 9.93 3.92
C ASP A 54 -4.85 9.12 4.10
N GLU A 55 -4.97 7.99 3.38
CA GLU A 55 -6.15 7.11 3.52
C GLU A 55 -6.20 6.45 4.91
N LEU A 56 -5.06 6.06 5.50
CA LEU A 56 -5.02 5.57 6.90
C LEU A 56 -5.46 6.64 7.89
N ALA A 57 -5.03 7.89 7.72
CA ALA A 57 -5.48 9.00 8.56
C ALA A 57 -7.00 9.22 8.42
N LEU A 58 -7.53 9.10 7.20
CA LEU A 58 -8.96 9.21 6.96
C LEU A 58 -9.75 8.07 7.62
N LEU A 59 -9.29 6.82 7.52
CA LEU A 59 -9.87 5.67 8.24
C LEU A 59 -9.89 5.92 9.75
N ARG A 60 -8.79 6.43 10.31
CA ARG A 60 -8.73 6.77 11.74
C ARG A 60 -9.78 7.82 12.14
N SER A 61 -10.05 8.80 11.25
CA SER A 61 -11.10 9.79 11.47
C SER A 61 -12.51 9.18 11.47
N PHE A 62 -12.76 8.17 10.63
CA PHE A 62 -14.05 7.47 10.61
C PHE A 62 -14.27 6.62 11.85
N GLN A 63 -13.23 5.98 12.40
CA GLN A 63 -13.30 5.31 13.71
C GLN A 63 -13.77 6.29 14.79
N PHE A 64 -13.17 7.48 14.83
CA PHE A 64 -13.57 8.53 15.79
C PHE A 64 -15.01 9.00 15.55
N ARG A 65 -15.41 9.22 14.28
CA ARG A 65 -16.79 9.62 13.95
C ARG A 65 -17.81 8.57 14.36
N LEU A 66 -17.53 7.29 14.12
CA LEU A 66 -18.43 6.20 14.51
C LEU A 66 -18.52 6.07 16.04
N ASP A 67 -17.39 6.21 16.75
CA ASP A 67 -17.35 6.21 18.22
C ASP A 67 -18.18 7.36 18.82
N LEU A 68 -18.14 8.53 18.19
CA LEU A 68 -18.94 9.70 18.60
C LEU A 68 -20.44 9.51 18.33
N LEU A 69 -20.80 8.91 17.19
CA LEU A 69 -22.19 8.74 16.78
C LEU A 69 -22.88 7.53 17.43
N ALA A 70 -22.13 6.48 17.75
CA ALA A 70 -22.70 5.22 18.24
C ALA A 70 -23.59 5.40 19.47
N PRO A 71 -23.23 6.17 20.53
CA PRO A 71 -24.10 6.35 21.70
C PRO A 71 -25.39 7.14 21.44
N GLN A 72 -25.48 7.81 20.29
CA GLN A 72 -26.62 8.65 19.92
C GLN A 72 -27.67 7.88 19.09
N LEU A 73 -27.42 6.60 18.80
CA LEU A 73 -28.36 5.76 18.06
C LEU A 73 -29.63 5.48 18.89
N PRO A 74 -30.79 5.39 18.25
CA PRO A 74 -32.08 5.36 18.95
C PRO A 74 -32.36 4.05 19.69
N THR A 75 -31.68 2.95 19.33
CA THR A 75 -31.88 1.64 19.97
C THR A 75 -30.58 1.04 20.49
N GLU A 76 -30.68 0.29 21.59
CA GLU A 76 -29.54 -0.41 22.19
C GLU A 76 -28.90 -1.42 21.23
N GLU A 77 -29.71 -2.11 20.41
CA GLU A 77 -29.22 -3.03 19.39
C GLU A 77 -28.33 -2.32 18.35
N GLU A 78 -28.74 -1.14 17.89
CA GLU A 78 -27.95 -0.33 16.95
C GLU A 78 -26.67 0.19 17.59
N ILE A 79 -26.71 0.61 18.86
CA ILE A 79 -25.53 1.03 19.63
C ILE A 79 -24.51 -0.12 19.69
N LEU A 80 -24.94 -1.32 20.09
CA LEU A 80 -24.08 -2.51 20.20
C LEU A 80 -23.52 -2.94 18.83
N SER A 81 -24.33 -2.86 17.78
CA SER A 81 -23.91 -3.13 16.41
C SER A 81 -22.84 -2.15 15.92
N ALA A 82 -23.01 -0.85 16.20
CA ALA A 82 -22.03 0.19 15.88
C ALA A 82 -20.71 0.01 16.66
N GLN A 83 -20.78 -0.35 17.94
CA GLN A 83 -19.59 -0.65 18.75
C GLN A 83 -18.84 -1.88 18.23
N SER A 84 -19.56 -2.95 17.86
CA SER A 84 -18.97 -4.14 17.27
C SER A 84 -18.29 -3.83 15.93
N THR A 85 -18.93 -2.98 15.11
CA THR A 85 -18.36 -2.48 13.86
C THR A 85 -17.08 -1.69 14.10
N LEU A 86 -17.05 -0.83 15.12
CA LEU A 86 -15.87 -0.05 15.48
C LEU A 86 -14.69 -0.94 15.90
N GLU A 87 -14.93 -2.00 16.68
CA GLU A 87 -13.88 -2.96 17.05
C GLU A 87 -13.34 -3.71 15.82
N TYR A 88 -14.24 -4.12 14.92
CA TYR A 88 -13.82 -4.71 13.64
C TYR A 88 -12.97 -3.75 12.81
N TRP A 89 -13.35 -2.47 12.72
CA TRP A 89 -12.59 -1.44 12.03
C TRP A 89 -11.20 -1.21 12.62
N LYS A 90 -11.07 -1.28 13.96
CA LYS A 90 -9.75 -1.18 14.63
C LYS A 90 -8.82 -2.31 14.20
N ILE A 91 -9.34 -3.54 14.11
CA ILE A 91 -8.58 -4.71 13.65
C ILE A 91 -8.18 -4.55 12.17
N GLN A 92 -9.13 -4.18 11.30
CA GLN A 92 -8.87 -3.95 9.88
C GLN A 92 -7.80 -2.87 9.66
N TYR A 93 -7.90 -1.75 10.38
CA TYR A 93 -6.92 -0.68 10.34
C TYR A 93 -5.52 -1.15 10.75
N GLN A 94 -5.40 -1.87 11.87
CA GLN A 94 -4.12 -2.38 12.34
C GLN A 94 -3.48 -3.35 11.34
N SER A 95 -4.29 -4.25 10.76
CA SER A 95 -3.86 -5.18 9.72
C SER A 95 -3.32 -4.43 8.49
N LEU A 96 -4.06 -3.41 8.03
CA LEU A 96 -3.67 -2.61 6.88
C LEU A 96 -2.39 -1.78 7.14
N HIS A 97 -2.28 -1.19 8.32
CA HIS A 97 -1.10 -0.43 8.75
C HIS A 97 0.16 -1.32 8.80
N LEU A 98 0.04 -2.54 9.35
CA LEU A 98 1.11 -3.54 9.29
C LEU A 98 1.41 -3.98 7.86
N GLY A 99 0.38 -4.16 7.04
CA GLY A 99 0.47 -4.44 5.61
C GLY A 99 1.31 -3.40 4.87
N LEU A 100 1.07 -2.11 5.10
CA LEU A 100 1.85 -1.01 4.52
C LEU A 100 3.34 -1.06 4.93
N ARG A 101 3.63 -1.37 6.20
CA ARG A 101 5.01 -1.54 6.66
C ARG A 101 5.71 -2.70 5.93
N ASN A 102 5.04 -3.83 5.79
CA ASN A 102 5.57 -5.00 5.07
C ASN A 102 5.73 -4.74 3.56
N ALA A 103 4.77 -4.04 2.95
CA ALA A 103 4.84 -3.61 1.56
C ALA A 103 6.07 -2.73 1.31
N ASN A 104 6.38 -1.80 2.22
CA ASN A 104 7.58 -0.96 2.13
C ASN A 104 8.88 -1.75 2.20
N LEU A 105 8.95 -2.75 3.09
CA LEU A 105 10.12 -3.63 3.17
C LEU A 105 10.33 -4.42 1.86
N LYS A 106 9.24 -4.94 1.28
CA LYS A 106 9.26 -5.62 -0.01
C LYS A 106 9.68 -4.67 -1.14
N ALA A 107 9.12 -3.47 -1.20
CA ALA A 107 9.48 -2.44 -2.17
C ALA A 107 10.98 -2.14 -2.13
N GLN A 108 11.54 -1.94 -0.93
CA GLN A 108 12.96 -1.68 -0.74
C GLN A 108 13.83 -2.86 -1.22
N ALA A 109 13.42 -4.09 -0.92
CA ALA A 109 14.11 -5.28 -1.41
C ALA A 109 14.06 -5.39 -2.95
N ASN A 110 12.92 -5.10 -3.57
CA ASN A 110 12.77 -5.12 -5.02
C ASN A 110 13.68 -4.08 -5.70
N VAL A 111 13.69 -2.84 -5.20
CA VAL A 111 14.56 -1.77 -5.72
C VAL A 111 16.03 -2.15 -5.61
N ARG A 112 16.46 -2.75 -4.49
CA ARG A 112 17.84 -3.24 -4.33
C ARG A 112 18.20 -4.33 -5.34
N LYS A 113 17.30 -5.29 -5.56
CA LYS A 113 17.49 -6.36 -6.55
C LYS A 113 17.57 -5.80 -7.98
N ALA A 114 16.71 -4.85 -8.33
CA ALA A 114 16.73 -4.21 -9.63
C ALA A 114 18.06 -3.45 -9.86
N ALA A 115 18.53 -2.71 -8.87
CA ALA A 115 19.81 -2.01 -8.95
C ALA A 115 21.02 -2.97 -9.03
N GLN A 116 20.97 -4.13 -8.37
CA GLN A 116 22.00 -5.18 -8.51
C GLN A 116 22.00 -5.77 -9.92
N ALA A 117 20.84 -6.13 -10.46
CA ALA A 117 20.72 -6.65 -11.82
C ALA A 117 21.21 -5.64 -12.88
N GLU A 118 20.90 -4.36 -12.72
CA GLU A 118 21.40 -3.30 -13.61
C GLU A 118 22.94 -3.17 -13.52
N ARG A 119 23.52 -3.23 -12.32
CA ARG A 119 24.98 -3.24 -12.14
C ARG A 119 25.63 -4.46 -12.79
N GLU A 120 25.07 -5.65 -12.59
CA GLU A 120 25.58 -6.88 -13.21
C GLU A 120 25.51 -6.82 -14.74
N LEU A 121 24.44 -6.27 -15.31
CA LEU A 121 24.31 -6.03 -16.75
C LEU A 121 25.41 -5.07 -17.26
N LEU A 122 25.60 -3.95 -16.57
CA LEU A 122 26.61 -2.94 -16.96
C LEU A 122 28.04 -3.48 -16.84
N LEU A 123 28.33 -4.30 -15.83
CA LEU A 123 29.65 -4.89 -15.60
C LEU A 123 29.89 -6.14 -16.48
N GLY A 124 28.83 -6.86 -16.86
CA GLY A 124 28.88 -8.04 -17.73
C GLY A 124 29.26 -7.73 -19.18
N GLY A 125 29.01 -6.50 -19.67
CA GLY A 125 29.37 -6.05 -21.02
C GLY A 125 30.88 -6.05 -21.31
N GLY A 126 31.74 -6.05 -20.27
CA GLY A 126 33.19 -6.17 -20.39
C GLY A 126 33.70 -7.59 -20.65
N GLY A 127 32.94 -8.62 -20.26
CA GLY A 127 33.34 -10.02 -20.36
C GLY A 127 33.33 -10.53 -21.80
N GLU A 128 32.27 -10.25 -22.56
CA GLU A 128 32.19 -10.66 -23.97
C GLU A 128 33.21 -9.93 -24.85
N SER A 129 33.48 -8.67 -24.56
CA SER A 129 34.47 -7.87 -25.29
C SER A 129 35.91 -8.30 -24.96
N THR A 130 36.19 -8.72 -23.72
CA THR A 130 37.50 -9.32 -23.36
C THR A 130 37.67 -10.74 -23.90
N ILE A 131 36.63 -11.58 -23.90
CA ILE A 131 36.66 -12.93 -24.47
C ILE A 131 36.80 -12.86 -26.01
N ARG A 132 36.05 -12.00 -26.71
CA ARG A 132 36.23 -11.78 -28.16
C ARG A 132 37.63 -11.28 -28.49
N ARG A 133 38.16 -10.32 -27.73
CA ARG A 133 39.52 -9.77 -27.97
C ARG A 133 40.60 -10.84 -27.75
N ARG A 134 40.46 -11.70 -26.73
CA ARG A 134 41.34 -12.85 -26.50
C ARG A 134 41.25 -13.88 -27.64
N ASN A 135 40.05 -14.23 -28.07
CA ASN A 135 39.85 -15.20 -29.16
C ASN A 135 40.33 -14.70 -30.53
N LEU A 136 40.37 -13.37 -30.74
CA LEU A 136 40.98 -12.77 -31.93
C LEU A 136 42.52 -12.76 -31.88
N GLN A 137 43.13 -12.70 -30.68
CA GLN A 137 44.58 -12.75 -30.52
C GLN A 137 45.18 -14.15 -30.73
N HIS A 138 44.42 -15.22 -30.50
CA HIS A 138 44.87 -16.60 -30.71
C HIS A 138 44.60 -17.16 -32.12
N ARG A 139 44.25 -16.31 -33.10
CA ARG A 139 43.90 -16.71 -34.48
C ARG A 139 45.01 -16.49 -35.53
N TYR A 140 46.27 -16.45 -35.12
CA TYR A 140 47.44 -16.49 -36.02
C TYR A 140 48.32 -17.70 -35.72
#